data_AF-X0XIS5-F1
#
_entry.id   AF-X0XIS5-F1
#
_cell.length_a   1.000
_cell.length_b   1.000
_cell.length_c   1.000
_cell.angle_alpha   90.00
_cell.angle_beta   90.00
_cell.angle_gamma   90.00
#
_symmetry.space_group_name_H-M   'P 1'
#
loop_
_entity.id
_entity.type
_entity.pdbx_description
1 polymer ?
#
loop_
_entity_poly.entity_id
_entity_poly.type
_entity_poly.pdbx_seq_one_letter_code
_entity_poly.pdbx_strand_id
1 'polypeptide(L)'
;MTRTAKIIAMLGFLALCSSTLALGDTGLLAHWKFDEGSGTTAYDSVGGNDGTLINGPVWATGQLDGALEFDGGGDYVDVGDKPSLDITGDQITVMAWFKPATTGAGNINRQIVSKWLGTDSAYHLGYSDITN
;
A
#
# COMPACT_ATOMS: atom_id res chain seq x y z
N MET A 1 66.66 -29.70 -13.96
CA MET A 1 66.41 -28.89 -12.75
C MET A 1 65.12 -28.12 -12.97
N THR A 2 64.18 -28.35 -12.05
CA THR A 2 62.86 -27.77 -11.78
C THR A 2 61.96 -27.30 -12.94
N ARG A 3 60.95 -28.14 -13.22
CA ARG A 3 59.69 -27.80 -13.91
C ARG A 3 58.76 -27.13 -12.89
N THR A 4 58.20 -25.96 -13.20
CA THR A 4 57.22 -25.30 -12.33
C THR A 4 55.80 -25.68 -12.77
N ALA A 5 54.95 -26.08 -11.80
CA ALA A 5 53.60 -26.57 -12.03
C ALA A 5 52.52 -25.51 -11.72
N LYS A 6 51.48 -25.51 -12.57
CA LYS A 6 50.02 -25.31 -12.35
C LYS A 6 49.51 -24.23 -11.39
N ILE A 7 48.61 -23.37 -11.90
CA ILE A 7 47.29 -23.15 -11.28
C ILE A 7 46.22 -23.09 -12.40
N ILE A 8 45.28 -24.04 -12.34
CA ILE A 8 43.97 -23.96 -13.00
C ILE A 8 43.03 -23.37 -11.97
N ALA A 9 42.35 -22.28 -12.30
CA ALA A 9 41.15 -21.86 -11.61
C ALA A 9 40.11 -21.45 -12.65
N MET A 10 39.17 -22.37 -12.91
CA MET A 10 37.87 -22.01 -13.43
C MET A 10 36.91 -22.18 -12.25
N LEU A 11 36.44 -21.06 -11.69
CA LEU A 11 35.48 -21.02 -10.61
C LEU A 11 34.45 -19.94 -10.96
N GLY A 12 33.22 -20.37 -11.20
CA GLY A 12 32.04 -19.54 -11.06
C GLY A 12 31.71 -18.65 -12.26
N PHE A 13 30.90 -19.21 -13.16
CA PHE A 13 29.90 -18.43 -13.87
C PHE A 13 29.02 -17.70 -12.84
N LEU A 14 29.30 -16.43 -12.57
CA LEU A 14 28.36 -15.55 -11.89
C LEU A 14 27.63 -14.78 -12.98
N ALA A 15 26.59 -15.40 -13.54
CA ALA A 15 25.53 -14.61 -14.13
C ALA A 15 24.92 -13.79 -12.99
N LEU A 16 25.30 -12.53 -12.87
CA LEU A 16 24.36 -11.54 -12.37
C LEU A 16 23.22 -11.49 -13.39
N CYS A 17 22.27 -12.41 -13.24
CA CYS A 17 20.92 -12.08 -13.61
C CYS A 17 20.49 -11.06 -12.56
N SER A 18 20.81 -9.78 -12.80
CA SER A 18 20.06 -8.71 -12.19
C SER A 18 18.65 -8.87 -12.73
N SER A 19 17.83 -9.64 -12.02
CA SER A 19 16.40 -9.52 -12.13
C SER A 19 16.09 -8.11 -11.64
N THR A 20 16.12 -7.14 -12.56
CA THR A 20 15.16 -6.05 -12.45
C THR A 20 13.82 -6.76 -12.32
N LEU A 21 13.25 -6.75 -11.12
CA LEU A 21 11.79 -6.83 -11.02
C LEU A 21 11.30 -5.61 -11.80
N ALA A 22 11.16 -5.78 -13.11
CA ALA A 22 10.08 -5.12 -13.79
C ALA A 22 8.84 -5.78 -13.21
N LEU A 23 8.41 -5.31 -12.03
CA LEU A 23 6.99 -5.18 -11.77
C LEU A 23 6.51 -4.18 -12.83
N GLY A 24 6.45 -4.63 -14.08
CA GLY A 24 5.49 -4.15 -15.04
C GLY A 24 4.17 -4.63 -14.48
N ASP A 25 3.74 -3.98 -13.41
CA ASP A 25 2.45 -4.18 -12.83
C ASP A 25 1.50 -3.42 -13.72
N THR A 26 1.26 -3.96 -14.91
CA THR A 26 0.32 -3.38 -15.88
C THR A 26 -1.11 -3.41 -15.32
N GLY A 27 -1.34 -3.99 -14.13
CA GLY A 27 -2.61 -4.04 -13.43
C GLY A 27 -2.69 -3.26 -12.11
N LEU A 28 -1.57 -2.81 -11.52
CA LEU A 28 -1.64 -2.01 -10.29
C LEU A 28 -1.95 -0.56 -10.63
N LEU A 29 -3.09 -0.11 -10.12
CA LEU A 29 -3.66 1.19 -10.44
C LEU A 29 -3.21 2.28 -9.46
N ALA A 30 -2.92 1.92 -8.21
CA ALA A 30 -2.45 2.84 -7.19
C ALA A 30 -1.74 2.10 -6.05
N HIS A 31 -0.77 2.75 -5.42
CA HIS A 31 -0.07 2.26 -4.23
C HIS A 31 0.45 3.41 -3.37
N TRP A 32 -0.23 3.65 -2.25
CA TRP A 32 0.18 4.58 -1.20
C TRP A 32 1.01 3.85 -0.15
N LYS A 33 2.29 4.21 -0.04
CA LYS A 33 3.22 3.61 0.91
C LYS A 33 3.18 4.27 2.28
N PHE A 34 2.87 5.57 2.28
CA PHE A 34 2.90 6.45 3.45
C PHE A 34 4.28 6.69 4.07
N ASP A 35 5.33 6.72 3.22
CA ASP A 35 6.73 6.91 3.63
C ASP A 35 7.16 8.40 3.70
N GLU A 36 6.27 9.34 3.39
CA GLU A 36 6.59 10.77 3.27
C GLU A 36 6.98 11.40 4.60
N GLY A 37 6.40 10.93 5.71
CA GLY A 37 6.74 11.35 7.07
C GLY A 37 6.36 12.79 7.45
N SER A 38 5.83 13.59 6.52
CA SER A 38 5.39 14.97 6.78
C SER A 38 4.47 15.51 5.68
N GLY A 39 3.81 16.63 5.96
CA GLY A 39 2.89 17.28 5.03
C GLY A 39 1.49 16.68 5.04
N THR A 40 0.68 17.06 4.06
CA THR A 40 -0.74 16.69 3.96
C THR A 40 -1.06 15.87 2.71
N THR A 41 -0.05 15.33 2.04
CA THR A 41 -0.22 14.57 0.80
C THR A 41 0.36 13.17 0.98
N ALA A 42 -0.44 12.16 0.66
CA ALA A 42 0.01 10.79 0.49
C ALA A 42 0.21 10.54 -1.00
N TYR A 43 1.46 10.32 -1.44
CA TYR A 43 1.74 10.15 -2.86
C TYR A 43 1.40 8.73 -3.30
N ASP A 44 0.79 8.62 -4.47
CA ASP A 44 0.64 7.36 -5.16
C ASP A 44 1.94 7.01 -5.88
N SER A 45 2.61 5.94 -5.45
CA SER A 45 3.89 5.51 -6.02
C SER A 45 3.78 4.94 -7.44
N VAL A 46 2.57 4.58 -7.89
CA VAL A 46 2.29 4.28 -9.30
C VAL A 46 2.06 5.57 -10.07
N GLY A 47 1.27 6.47 -9.47
CA GLY A 47 1.06 7.85 -9.92
C GLY A 47 -0.37 8.16 -10.35
N GLY A 48 -0.78 9.42 -10.19
CA GLY A 48 -2.06 9.96 -10.65
C GLY A 48 -3.20 9.91 -9.62
N ASN A 49 -3.04 9.15 -8.55
CA ASN A 49 -4.03 9.02 -7.48
C ASN A 49 -3.56 9.54 -6.12
N ASP A 50 -2.72 10.59 -6.11
CA ASP A 50 -2.30 11.24 -4.85
C ASP A 50 -3.50 11.60 -3.98
N GLY A 51 -3.35 11.35 -2.68
CA GLY A 51 -4.36 11.61 -1.66
C GLY A 51 -4.02 12.81 -0.80
N THR A 52 -5.04 13.49 -0.29
CA THR A 52 -4.92 14.58 0.69
C THR A 52 -5.36 14.08 2.06
N LEU A 53 -4.55 14.29 3.09
CA LEU A 53 -4.92 13.97 4.47
C LEU A 53 -5.96 14.97 4.97
N ILE A 54 -7.12 14.48 5.41
CA ILE A 54 -8.24 15.28 5.90
C ILE A 54 -8.49 14.98 7.38
N ASN A 55 -8.80 16.04 8.15
CA ASN A 55 -9.05 16.03 9.60
C ASN A 55 -7.86 15.70 10.51
N GLY A 56 -6.71 15.36 9.93
CA GLY A 56 -5.42 15.33 10.62
C GLY A 56 -4.83 13.97 10.96
N PRO A 57 -4.88 12.94 10.09
CA PRO A 57 -4.05 11.75 10.27
C PRO A 57 -2.59 12.14 10.46
N VAL A 58 -1.90 11.42 11.35
CA VAL A 58 -0.49 11.69 11.67
C VAL A 58 0.43 10.64 11.09
N TRP A 59 1.60 11.05 10.61
CA TRP A 59 2.62 10.15 10.10
C TRP A 59 3.23 9.33 11.24
N ALA A 60 3.37 8.01 11.02
CA ALA A 60 3.88 7.07 12.00
C ALA A 60 4.77 6.00 11.35
N THR A 61 5.43 5.17 12.17
CA THR A 61 6.13 3.97 11.68
C THR A 61 5.13 2.85 11.44
N GLY A 62 5.14 2.30 10.22
CA GLY A 62 4.25 1.26 9.76
C GLY A 62 4.83 -0.15 9.81
N GLN A 63 4.08 -1.09 9.22
CA GLN A 63 4.54 -2.46 9.00
C GLN A 63 5.71 -2.51 8.00
N LEU A 64 5.69 -1.61 7.01
CA LEU A 64 6.75 -1.39 6.05
C LEU A 64 7.09 0.10 6.09
N ASP A 65 8.18 0.46 6.77
CA ASP A 65 8.66 1.83 6.93
C ASP A 65 7.60 2.81 7.47
N GLY A 66 6.86 3.52 6.63
CA GLY A 66 5.85 4.50 7.02
C GLY A 66 4.41 3.98 7.15
N ALA A 67 3.57 4.79 7.80
CA ALA A 67 2.13 4.61 7.94
C ALA A 67 1.44 5.93 8.31
N LEU A 68 0.10 5.91 8.27
CA LEU A 68 -0.74 6.92 8.90
C LEU A 68 -1.45 6.34 10.12
N GLU A 69 -1.49 7.12 11.19
CA GLU A 69 -2.31 6.87 12.38
C GLU A 69 -3.55 7.76 12.34
N PHE A 70 -4.70 7.16 12.61
CA PHE A 70 -6.03 7.78 12.55
C PHE A 70 -6.63 7.77 13.96
N ASP A 71 -7.04 8.93 14.47
CA ASP A 71 -7.45 9.08 15.87
C ASP A 71 -8.92 8.69 16.13
N GLY A 72 -9.69 8.42 15.07
CA GLY A 72 -11.11 8.09 15.12
C GLY A 72 -12.06 9.30 15.08
N GLY A 73 -11.53 10.52 15.01
CA GLY A 73 -12.24 11.81 14.89
C GLY A 73 -12.75 12.13 13.48
N GLY A 74 -12.80 11.15 12.58
CA GLY A 74 -13.19 11.34 11.18
C GLY A 74 -12.02 11.59 10.24
N ASP A 75 -10.82 11.13 10.60
CA ASP A 75 -9.61 11.16 9.78
C ASP A 75 -9.73 10.26 8.54
N TYR A 76 -9.24 10.74 7.39
CA TYR A 76 -9.12 9.93 6.17
C TYR A 76 -8.12 10.54 5.19
N VAL A 77 -7.81 9.77 4.13
CA VAL A 77 -7.08 10.25 2.96
C VAL A 77 -8.07 10.36 1.81
N ASP A 78 -8.23 11.56 1.24
CA ASP A 78 -9.09 11.82 0.09
C ASP A 78 -8.28 11.77 -1.21
N VAL A 79 -8.57 10.79 -2.07
CA VAL A 79 -7.94 10.62 -3.39
C VAL A 79 -8.76 11.26 -4.52
N GLY A 80 -9.91 11.84 -4.19
CA GLY A 80 -10.90 12.38 -5.11
C GLY A 80 -11.63 11.30 -5.93
N ASP A 81 -12.51 11.74 -6.81
CA ASP A 81 -13.14 10.86 -7.80
C ASP A 81 -12.22 10.71 -9.03
N LYS A 82 -11.69 9.51 -9.24
CA LYS A 82 -10.69 9.23 -10.27
C LYS A 82 -11.18 8.11 -11.17
N PRO A 83 -11.36 8.34 -12.50
CA PRO A 83 -11.77 7.29 -13.43
C PRO A 83 -10.82 6.08 -13.48
N SER A 84 -9.55 6.28 -13.11
CA SER A 84 -8.55 5.21 -12.97
C SER A 84 -8.85 4.23 -11.83
N LEU A 85 -9.71 4.61 -10.87
CA LEU A 85 -10.11 3.78 -9.74
C LEU A 85 -11.56 3.30 -9.85
N ASP A 86 -12.21 3.53 -10.99
CA ASP A 86 -13.53 2.98 -11.26
C ASP A 86 -13.43 1.47 -11.50
N ILE A 87 -14.30 0.73 -10.80
CA ILE A 87 -14.44 -0.70 -11.03
C ILE A 87 -15.29 -0.88 -12.29
N THR A 88 -14.64 -0.99 -13.44
CA THR A 88 -15.32 -1.11 -14.75
C THR A 88 -15.58 -2.56 -15.19
N GLY A 89 -15.16 -3.54 -14.39
CA GLY A 89 -15.35 -4.97 -14.66
C GLY A 89 -15.64 -5.76 -13.39
N ASP A 90 -15.58 -7.09 -13.49
CA ASP A 90 -16.08 -7.98 -12.42
C ASP A 90 -14.98 -8.40 -11.42
N GLN A 91 -13.76 -7.87 -11.55
CA GLN A 91 -12.59 -8.29 -10.78
C GLN A 91 -11.85 -7.08 -10.23
N ILE A 92 -11.51 -7.15 -8.95
CA ILE A 92 -10.77 -6.13 -8.22
C ILE A 92 -9.82 -6.86 -7.25
N THR A 93 -8.65 -6.30 -7.02
CA THR A 93 -7.78 -6.69 -5.91
C THR A 93 -7.43 -5.45 -5.10
N VAL A 94 -7.68 -5.50 -3.79
CA VAL A 94 -7.29 -4.46 -2.84
C VAL A 94 -6.54 -5.14 -1.71
N MET A 95 -5.38 -4.59 -1.35
CA MET A 95 -4.54 -5.08 -0.26
C MET A 95 -4.09 -3.90 0.59
N ALA A 96 -4.07 -4.09 1.91
CA ALA A 96 -3.63 -3.07 2.84
C ALA A 96 -3.02 -3.71 4.10
N TRP A 97 -2.02 -3.06 4.66
CA TRP A 97 -1.62 -3.27 6.04
C TRP A 97 -2.43 -2.33 6.93
N PHE A 98 -3.05 -2.86 7.98
CA PHE A 98 -3.80 -2.05 8.94
C PHE A 98 -3.62 -2.62 10.34
N LYS A 99 -3.66 -1.74 11.34
CA LYS A 99 -3.58 -2.10 12.76
C LYS A 99 -4.69 -1.39 13.52
N PRO A 100 -5.72 -2.11 13.99
CA PRO A 100 -6.82 -1.50 14.72
C PRO A 100 -6.37 -1.03 16.12
N ALA A 101 -6.63 0.22 16.48
CA ALA A 101 -6.33 0.77 17.80
C ALA A 101 -7.32 0.29 18.88
N THR A 102 -8.59 0.07 18.50
CA THR A 102 -9.60 -0.53 19.35
C THR A 102 -10.37 -1.62 18.58
N THR A 103 -10.56 -2.77 19.21
CA THR A 103 -11.51 -3.82 18.79
C THR A 103 -12.85 -3.64 19.50
N GLY A 104 -13.24 -2.38 19.76
CA GLY A 104 -14.40 -2.07 20.59
C GLY A 104 -15.68 -2.67 19.99
N ALA A 105 -16.42 -3.42 20.81
CA ALA A 105 -17.70 -4.01 20.44
C ALA A 105 -18.71 -2.91 20.07
N GLY A 106 -19.20 -2.95 18.84
CA GLY A 106 -20.21 -2.04 18.31
C GLY A 106 -20.32 -2.20 16.79
N ASN A 107 -21.55 -2.14 16.28
CA ASN A 107 -21.86 -2.20 14.84
C ASN A 107 -21.40 -0.90 14.15
N ILE A 108 -20.09 -0.65 14.10
CA ILE A 108 -19.51 0.44 13.34
C ILE A 108 -18.81 -0.17 12.13
N ASN A 109 -19.25 0.22 10.93
CA ASN A 109 -18.59 -0.14 9.67
C ASN A 109 -17.21 0.53 9.67
N ARG A 110 -16.16 -0.24 9.93
CA ARG A 110 -14.78 0.27 9.91
C ARG A 110 -14.21 0.07 8.52
N GLN A 111 -14.12 1.15 7.78
CA GLN A 111 -13.66 1.15 6.40
C GLN A 111 -12.16 1.41 6.35
N ILE A 112 -11.45 0.57 5.60
CA ILE A 112 -10.02 0.72 5.31
C ILE A 112 -9.87 1.44 3.96
N VAL A 113 -10.69 1.05 2.98
CA VAL A 113 -10.81 1.72 1.68
C VAL A 113 -12.29 1.78 1.32
N SER A 114 -12.77 2.91 0.82
CA SER A 114 -14.13 3.03 0.32
C SER A 114 -14.25 4.08 -0.79
N LYS A 115 -15.27 3.89 -1.64
CA LYS A 115 -15.76 4.92 -2.57
C LYS A 115 -17.01 5.53 -1.99
N TRP A 116 -16.90 6.74 -1.44
CA TRP A 116 -18.03 7.44 -0.83
C TRP A 116 -18.95 8.08 -1.88
N LEU A 117 -20.26 7.94 -1.71
CA LEU A 117 -21.31 8.55 -2.54
C LEU A 117 -22.08 9.64 -1.79
N GLY A 118 -21.59 10.10 -0.63
CA GLY A 118 -22.24 11.12 0.20
C GLY A 118 -23.10 10.54 1.31
N THR A 119 -23.93 9.54 1.01
CA THR A 119 -24.81 8.86 1.98
C THR A 119 -24.43 7.41 2.28
N ASP A 120 -23.71 6.78 1.37
CA ASP A 120 -23.27 5.39 1.47
C ASP A 120 -21.97 5.19 0.66
N SER A 121 -21.38 4.00 0.74
CA SER A 121 -20.22 3.61 -0.07
C SER A 121 -20.64 2.77 -1.27
N ALA A 122 -20.17 3.11 -2.47
CA ALA A 122 -20.36 2.28 -3.67
C ALA A 122 -19.67 0.91 -3.52
N TYR A 123 -18.48 0.93 -2.93
CA TYR A 123 -17.74 -0.25 -2.50
C TYR A 123 -16.91 0.10 -1.27
N HIS A 124 -16.62 -0.88 -0.42
CA HIS A 124 -15.65 -0.73 0.66
C HIS A 124 -14.95 -2.05 0.97
N LEU A 125 -13.69 -1.95 1.40
CA LEU A 125 -12.98 -2.96 2.17
C LEU A 125 -12.99 -2.50 3.63
N GLY A 126 -13.50 -3.33 4.52
CA GLY A 126 -13.59 -3.01 5.93
C GLY A 126 -13.40 -4.23 6.82
N TYR A 127 -13.35 -4.01 8.12
CA TYR A 127 -13.36 -5.07 9.12
C TYR A 127 -14.45 -4.82 10.15
N SER A 128 -14.99 -5.91 10.70
CA SER A 128 -15.96 -5.85 11.78
C SER A 128 -15.69 -6.97 12.78
N ASP A 129 -15.99 -6.70 14.04
CA ASP A 129 -16.00 -7.73 15.07
C ASP A 129 -17.33 -8.48 14.97
N ILE A 130 -17.30 -9.79 14.72
CA ILE A 130 -18.49 -10.63 14.84
C ILE A 130 -18.65 -10.95 16.33
N THR A 131 -19.39 -10.11 17.06
CA THR A 131 -19.94 -10.52 18.34
C THR A 131 -21.20 -11.35 18.05
N ASN A 132 -21.11 -12.66 18.23
CA ASN A 132 -22.27 -13.57 18.24
C ASN A 132 -23.13 -13.37 19.48
#